data_AF-A0A3Q7HY51-F1
#
_entry.id   AF-A0A3Q7HY51-F1
#
_cell.length_a   1.000
_cell.length_b   1.000
_cell.length_c   1.000
_cell.angle_alpha   90.00
_cell.angle_beta   90.00
_cell.angle_gamma   90.00
#
_symmetry.space_group_name_H-M   'P 1'
#
loop_
_entity.id
_entity.type
_entity.pdbx_description
1 polymer ?
#
loop_
_entity_poly.entity_id
_entity_poly.type
_entity_poly.pdbx_seq_one_letter_code
_entity_poly.pdbx_strand_id
1 'polypeptide(L)'
;MAPSENSDNRGKHSVAVTALDGVINVNSLFTIAIFVGLSLASPGQKSLNSSKRCQPGILTVKQLVIFEVLSFSFFLFSSLIALAIKLSLHLLYSEDLSHGFSDIVSATLLRAGMLMTAISSVMGCLFLMVSMLNVVEIKTGMLYCGAKSTIISVTFLIILVSSGLLVYISAAWYAFIHANVHPHENRTA
;
A
#
# COMPACT_ATOMS: atom_id res chain seq x y z
N MET A 1 -8.61 33.43 -43.03
CA MET A 1 -7.69 34.08 -42.08
C MET A 1 -8.35 34.03 -40.71
N ALA A 2 -7.89 33.16 -39.82
CA ALA A 2 -8.26 33.13 -38.41
C ALA A 2 -7.04 32.70 -37.59
N PRO A 3 -6.67 33.47 -36.56
CA PRO A 3 -5.96 33.00 -35.38
C PRO A 3 -6.75 33.37 -34.10
N SER A 4 -6.56 32.82 -32.91
CA SER A 4 -5.76 31.71 -32.41
C SER A 4 -6.29 31.35 -31.02
N GLU A 5 -6.08 30.09 -30.65
CA GLU A 5 -6.24 29.47 -29.33
C GLU A 5 -5.75 30.31 -28.15
N ASN A 6 -6.50 30.25 -27.03
CA ASN A 6 -5.88 30.15 -25.70
C ASN A 6 -6.87 29.58 -24.67
N SER A 7 -6.90 28.26 -24.53
CA SER A 7 -7.80 27.56 -23.60
C SER A 7 -7.13 26.39 -22.88
N ASP A 8 -5.80 26.38 -22.71
CA ASP A 8 -5.09 25.20 -22.16
C ASP A 8 -4.04 25.49 -21.06
N ASN A 9 -4.07 26.64 -20.38
CA ASN A 9 -3.02 26.95 -19.40
C ASN A 9 -3.48 27.26 -17.96
N ARG A 10 -4.73 26.98 -17.60
CA ARG A 10 -5.24 27.18 -16.22
C ARG A 10 -5.70 25.90 -15.51
N GLY A 11 -5.70 24.75 -16.21
CA GLY A 11 -6.13 23.46 -15.66
C GLY A 11 -5.01 22.58 -15.08
N LYS A 12 -3.74 22.84 -15.42
CA LYS A 12 -2.63 21.92 -15.11
C LYS A 12 -2.00 22.12 -13.72
N HIS A 13 -2.25 23.24 -13.03
CA HIS A 13 -1.63 23.54 -11.73
C HIS A 13 -2.45 23.09 -10.51
N SER A 14 -3.68 22.60 -10.70
CA SER A 14 -4.55 22.12 -9.60
C SER A 14 -4.42 20.62 -9.33
N VAL A 15 -3.96 19.85 -10.33
CA VAL A 15 -3.97 18.38 -10.30
C VAL A 15 -2.81 17.80 -9.46
N ALA A 16 -1.75 18.57 -9.22
CA ALA A 16 -0.60 18.14 -8.41
C ALA A 16 -0.81 18.28 -6.90
N VAL A 17 -1.76 19.13 -6.45
CA VAL A 17 -2.02 19.36 -5.02
C VAL A 17 -3.03 18.34 -4.47
N THR A 18 -3.88 17.75 -5.31
CA THR A 18 -4.84 16.71 -4.92
C THR A 18 -4.21 15.33 -4.70
N ALA A 19 -3.06 15.04 -5.31
CA ALA A 19 -2.33 13.79 -5.06
C ALA A 19 -1.75 13.70 -3.63
N LEU A 20 -1.63 14.85 -2.95
CA LEU A 20 -1.06 14.95 -1.61
C LEU A 20 -2.04 14.58 -0.50
N ASP A 21 -3.34 14.78 -0.74
CA ASP A 21 -4.45 14.39 0.15
C ASP A 21 -4.63 12.86 0.21
N GLY A 22 -4.11 12.14 -0.80
CA GLY A 22 -4.13 10.69 -0.85
C GLY A 22 -3.37 10.02 0.31
N VAL A 23 -2.28 10.63 0.79
CA VAL A 23 -1.45 10.07 1.87
C VAL A 23 -2.16 10.11 3.23
N ILE A 24 -3.00 11.12 3.47
CA ILE A 24 -3.73 11.30 4.73
C ILE A 24 -4.93 10.33 4.81
N ASN A 25 -5.43 9.89 3.66
CA ASN A 25 -6.54 8.95 3.54
C ASN A 25 -6.13 7.46 3.67
N VAL A 26 -4.94 7.06 3.21
CA VAL A 26 -4.48 5.65 3.35
C VAL A 26 -4.23 5.26 4.81
N ASN A 27 -3.67 6.15 5.63
CA ASN A 27 -3.45 5.87 7.06
C ASN A 27 -4.77 5.71 7.84
N SER A 28 -5.82 6.43 7.45
CA SER A 28 -7.14 6.32 8.06
C SER A 28 -7.87 5.04 7.63
N LEU A 29 -7.91 4.75 6.31
CA LEU A 29 -8.45 3.49 5.77
C LEU A 29 -7.81 2.27 6.41
N PHE A 30 -6.52 2.38 6.68
CA PHE A 30 -5.76 1.30 7.24
C PHE A 30 -6.03 1.09 8.74
N THR A 31 -6.27 2.17 9.48
CA THR A 31 -6.78 2.11 10.86
C THR A 31 -8.20 1.50 10.91
N ILE A 32 -9.06 1.86 9.96
CA ILE A 32 -10.41 1.30 9.83
C ILE A 32 -10.34 -0.22 9.57
N ALA A 33 -9.42 -0.66 8.69
CA ALA A 33 -9.22 -2.08 8.42
C ALA A 33 -8.94 -2.87 9.70
N ILE A 34 -8.02 -2.41 10.55
CA ILE A 34 -7.74 -3.06 11.85
C ILE A 34 -8.99 -3.16 12.71
N PHE A 35 -9.73 -2.06 12.87
CA PHE A 35 -10.92 -2.06 13.72
C PHE A 35 -11.96 -3.05 13.20
N VAL A 36 -12.10 -3.15 11.87
CA VAL A 36 -12.94 -4.16 11.23
C VAL A 36 -12.38 -5.56 11.50
N GLY A 37 -11.09 -5.82 11.28
CA GLY A 37 -10.45 -7.11 11.55
C GLY A 37 -10.62 -7.58 13.00
N LEU A 38 -10.41 -6.69 13.97
CA LEU A 38 -10.61 -6.96 15.40
C LEU A 38 -12.09 -7.19 15.74
N SER A 39 -13.02 -6.44 15.13
CA SER A 39 -14.47 -6.66 15.34
C SER A 39 -14.93 -8.03 14.84
N LEU A 40 -14.28 -8.55 13.79
CA LEU A 40 -14.54 -9.87 13.21
C LEU A 40 -13.85 -11.00 13.97
N ALA A 41 -12.82 -10.70 14.77
CA ALA A 41 -12.13 -11.64 15.64
C ALA A 41 -12.90 -11.99 16.93
N SER A 42 -14.13 -11.46 17.11
CA SER A 42 -14.91 -11.71 18.32
C SER A 42 -15.26 -13.21 18.49
N PRO A 43 -14.78 -13.86 19.56
CA PRO A 43 -14.98 -15.29 19.75
C PRO A 43 -16.47 -15.60 19.99
N GLY A 44 -17.02 -16.54 19.23
CA GLY A 44 -18.41 -17.00 19.39
C GLY A 44 -19.32 -16.78 18.18
N GLN A 45 -18.83 -16.20 17.08
CA GLN A 45 -19.62 -16.14 15.85
C GLN A 45 -19.80 -17.55 15.24
N LYS A 46 -21.06 -17.99 15.10
CA LYS A 46 -21.40 -19.21 14.37
C LYS A 46 -21.15 -18.96 12.88
N SER A 47 -20.15 -19.64 12.31
CA SER A 47 -19.99 -19.80 10.87
C SER A 47 -21.30 -20.27 10.24
N LEU A 48 -21.58 -19.83 9.01
CA LEU A 48 -22.79 -20.16 8.25
C LEU A 48 -22.91 -21.67 7.91
N ASN A 49 -21.94 -22.50 8.28
CA ASN A 49 -21.94 -23.93 8.01
C ASN A 49 -22.56 -24.74 9.17
N SER A 50 -23.41 -25.71 8.81
CA SER A 50 -24.15 -26.57 9.74
C SER A 50 -23.29 -27.70 10.34
N SER A 51 -22.16 -28.04 9.71
CA SER A 51 -21.31 -29.17 10.12
C SER A 51 -20.23 -28.76 11.13
N LYS A 52 -20.25 -29.34 12.34
CA LYS A 52 -19.25 -29.08 13.41
C LYS A 52 -17.79 -29.28 12.98
N ARG A 53 -17.52 -30.13 11.98
CA ARG A 53 -16.15 -30.36 11.47
C ARG A 53 -15.59 -29.15 10.73
N CYS A 54 -16.44 -28.39 10.03
CA CYS A 54 -16.01 -27.29 9.18
C CYS A 54 -16.06 -25.92 9.88
N GLN A 55 -16.21 -25.93 11.20
CA GLN A 55 -16.22 -24.73 12.03
C GLN A 55 -14.78 -24.19 12.16
N PRO A 56 -14.55 -22.90 11.90
CA PRO A 56 -13.25 -22.26 12.08
C PRO A 56 -12.83 -22.30 13.56
N GLY A 57 -11.58 -22.67 13.81
CA GLY A 57 -11.04 -22.85 15.15
C GLY A 57 -10.52 -21.56 15.77
N ILE A 58 -10.29 -21.57 17.09
CA ILE A 58 -9.67 -20.45 17.83
C ILE A 58 -8.28 -20.07 17.29
N LEU A 59 -7.59 -21.01 16.63
CA LEU A 59 -6.28 -20.78 16.03
C LEU A 59 -6.34 -19.81 14.84
N THR A 60 -7.34 -19.95 13.97
CA THR A 60 -7.56 -19.07 12.81
C THR A 60 -7.87 -17.63 13.26
N VAL A 61 -8.64 -17.48 14.34
CA VAL A 61 -8.95 -16.17 14.94
C VAL A 61 -7.68 -15.50 15.49
N LYS A 62 -6.82 -16.26 16.17
CA LYS A 62 -5.53 -15.74 16.66
C LYS A 62 -4.62 -15.32 15.50
N GLN A 63 -4.55 -16.15 14.46
CA GLN A 63 -3.75 -15.85 13.26
C GLN A 63 -4.25 -14.59 12.55
N LEU A 64 -5.57 -14.40 12.42
CA LEU A 64 -6.16 -13.18 11.89
C LEU A 64 -5.62 -11.94 12.62
N VAL A 65 -5.71 -11.90 13.96
CA VAL A 65 -5.25 -10.73 14.73
C VAL A 65 -3.75 -10.48 14.54
N ILE A 66 -2.94 -11.54 14.51
CA ILE A 66 -1.48 -11.42 14.32
C ILE A 66 -1.16 -10.84 12.94
N PHE A 67 -1.76 -11.39 11.88
CA PHE A 67 -1.51 -10.91 10.51
C PHE A 67 -2.03 -9.49 10.29
N GLU A 68 -3.17 -9.14 10.90
CA GLU A 68 -3.70 -7.78 10.91
C GLU A 68 -2.68 -6.79 11.52
N VAL A 69 -2.20 -7.06 12.73
CA VAL A 69 -1.24 -6.19 13.45
C VAL A 69 0.10 -6.10 12.72
N LEU A 70 0.59 -7.21 12.17
CA LEU A 70 1.82 -7.23 11.39
C LEU A 70 1.70 -6.39 10.13
N SER A 71 0.64 -6.62 9.34
CA SER A 71 0.36 -5.79 8.17
C SER A 71 0.32 -4.31 8.55
N PHE A 72 -0.16 -4.01 9.78
CA PHE A 72 -0.25 -2.65 10.26
C PHE A 72 1.03 -1.95 10.59
N SER A 73 1.91 -2.68 11.21
CA SER A 73 3.25 -2.20 11.45
C SER A 73 3.95 -1.90 10.12
N PHE A 74 3.81 -2.75 9.10
CA PHE A 74 4.44 -2.54 7.79
C PHE A 74 3.88 -1.36 7.00
N PHE A 75 2.55 -1.19 6.93
CA PHE A 75 1.97 -0.05 6.24
C PHE A 75 2.23 1.27 6.96
N LEU A 76 2.15 1.31 8.29
CA LEU A 76 2.57 2.49 9.04
C LEU A 76 4.04 2.81 8.79
N PHE A 77 4.91 1.81 8.80
CA PHE A 77 6.34 1.99 8.53
C PHE A 77 6.57 2.56 7.12
N SER A 78 5.88 2.03 6.10
CA SER A 78 5.90 2.59 4.74
C SER A 78 5.46 4.06 4.71
N SER A 79 4.35 4.39 5.38
CA SER A 79 3.86 5.78 5.46
C SER A 79 4.84 6.70 6.16
N LEU A 80 5.45 6.27 7.27
CA LEU A 80 6.44 7.06 8.02
C LEU A 80 7.69 7.33 7.19
N ILE A 81 8.21 6.32 6.47
CA ILE A 81 9.36 6.54 5.58
C ILE A 81 8.97 7.50 4.45
N ALA A 82 7.80 7.33 3.83
CA ALA A 82 7.34 8.23 2.77
C ALA A 82 7.19 9.68 3.25
N LEU A 83 6.65 9.88 4.46
CA LEU A 83 6.56 11.20 5.10
C LEU A 83 7.94 11.77 5.42
N ALA A 84 8.86 10.95 5.93
CA ALA A 84 10.23 11.37 6.21
C ALA A 84 10.95 11.82 4.93
N ILE A 85 10.86 11.03 3.86
CA ILE A 85 11.42 11.38 2.54
C ILE A 85 10.87 12.73 2.07
N LYS A 86 9.55 12.91 2.14
CA LYS A 86 8.89 14.11 1.66
C LYS A 86 9.28 15.35 2.47
N LEU A 87 9.41 15.21 3.78
CA LEU A 87 9.91 16.27 4.65
C LEU A 87 11.37 16.61 4.34
N SER A 88 12.23 15.59 4.18
CA SER A 88 13.63 15.78 3.83
C SER A 88 13.79 16.50 2.49
N LEU A 89 12.99 16.15 1.47
CA LEU A 89 13.03 16.82 0.17
C LEU A 89 12.57 18.29 0.26
N HIS A 90 11.57 18.59 1.09
CA HIS A 90 11.10 19.95 1.30
C HIS A 90 12.18 20.83 1.94
N LEU A 91 12.88 20.31 2.95
CA LEU A 91 13.99 21.04 3.59
C LEU A 91 15.16 21.26 2.64
N LEU A 92 15.53 20.24 1.86
CA LEU A 92 16.60 20.33 0.86
C LEU A 92 16.31 21.37 -0.24
N TYR A 93 15.05 21.52 -0.67
CA TYR A 93 14.67 22.55 -1.63
C TYR A 93 14.66 23.97 -1.03
N SER A 94 14.48 24.09 0.29
CA SER A 94 14.49 25.40 0.97
C SER A 94 15.89 25.91 1.32
N GLU A 95 16.89 25.04 1.41
CA GLU A 95 18.31 25.38 1.62
C GLU A 95 19.11 25.19 0.31
N ASP A 96 19.12 26.19 -0.57
CA ASP A 96 19.94 26.25 -1.79
C ASP A 96 21.46 26.36 -1.50
N LEU A 97 22.05 25.48 -0.67
CA LEU A 97 23.45 25.67 -0.23
C LEU A 97 24.21 24.38 0.17
N SER A 98 24.83 23.74 -0.81
CA SER A 98 26.26 23.30 -0.81
C SER A 98 26.48 22.20 -1.84
N HIS A 99 26.76 22.64 -3.07
CA HIS A 99 26.99 21.83 -4.25
C HIS A 99 28.12 20.80 -4.07
N GLY A 100 27.78 19.51 -4.12
CA GLY A 100 28.72 18.46 -4.51
C GLY A 100 28.69 17.18 -3.67
N PHE A 101 28.68 17.27 -2.34
CA PHE A 101 28.77 16.08 -1.46
C PHE A 101 27.41 15.64 -0.90
N SER A 102 26.52 16.58 -0.61
CA SER A 102 25.16 16.29 -0.13
C SER A 102 24.26 15.70 -1.22
N ASP A 103 24.52 15.98 -2.51
CA ASP A 103 23.71 15.51 -3.64
C ASP A 103 23.77 13.99 -3.85
N ILE A 104 24.95 13.38 -3.65
CA ILE A 104 25.12 11.93 -3.84
C ILE A 104 24.50 11.16 -2.65
N VAL A 105 24.67 11.70 -1.45
CA VAL A 105 24.13 11.11 -0.22
C VAL A 105 22.61 11.23 -0.18
N SER A 106 22.04 12.37 -0.59
CA SER A 106 20.59 12.59 -0.65
C SER A 106 19.92 11.71 -1.70
N ALA A 107 20.52 11.54 -2.88
CA ALA A 107 20.01 10.64 -3.93
C ALA A 107 20.03 9.16 -3.47
N THR A 108 21.09 8.74 -2.80
CA THR A 108 21.20 7.38 -2.27
C THR A 108 20.19 7.12 -1.15
N LEU A 109 20.01 8.08 -0.23
CA LEU A 109 19.05 7.99 0.85
C LEU A 109 17.60 8.01 0.34
N LEU A 110 17.30 8.86 -0.65
CA LEU A 110 15.99 8.92 -1.31
C LEU A 110 15.66 7.59 -1.99
N ARG A 111 16.63 7.01 -2.69
CA ARG A 111 16.48 5.72 -3.39
C ARG A 111 16.31 4.55 -2.42
N ALA A 112 17.13 4.50 -1.37
CA ALA A 112 16.99 3.51 -0.31
C ALA A 112 15.62 3.63 0.38
N GLY A 113 15.18 4.87 0.64
CA GLY A 113 13.88 5.17 1.18
C GLY A 113 12.72 4.65 0.31
N MET A 114 12.75 4.92 -1.00
CA MET A 114 11.74 4.41 -1.95
C MET A 114 11.71 2.88 -2.05
N LEU A 115 12.86 2.21 -1.98
CA LEU A 115 12.90 0.74 -1.92
C LEU A 115 12.29 0.22 -0.62
N MET A 116 12.64 0.83 0.52
CA MET A 116 12.14 0.42 1.82
C MET A 116 10.63 0.63 1.96
N THR A 117 10.08 1.73 1.42
CA THR A 117 8.62 1.93 1.34
C THR A 117 7.98 0.86 0.46
N ALA A 118 8.54 0.58 -0.72
CA ALA A 118 8.01 -0.44 -1.61
C ALA A 118 7.99 -1.84 -0.98
N ILE A 119 9.11 -2.27 -0.38
CA ILE A 119 9.24 -3.60 0.24
C ILE A 119 8.27 -3.74 1.42
N SER A 120 8.21 -2.74 2.30
CA SER A 120 7.29 -2.77 3.46
C SER A 120 5.83 -2.77 3.01
N SER A 121 5.46 -2.00 1.98
CA SER A 121 4.10 -1.99 1.43
C SER A 121 3.72 -3.35 0.83
N VAL A 122 4.63 -4.00 0.07
CA VAL A 122 4.43 -5.36 -0.45
C VAL A 122 4.20 -6.36 0.69
N MET A 123 5.03 -6.33 1.74
CA MET A 123 4.82 -7.22 2.90
C MET A 123 3.50 -6.93 3.61
N GLY A 124 3.14 -5.67 3.79
CA GLY A 124 1.85 -5.25 4.34
C GLY A 124 0.68 -5.84 3.54
N CYS A 125 0.72 -5.75 2.21
CA CYS A 125 -0.30 -6.31 1.32
C CYS A 125 -0.43 -7.83 1.45
N LEU A 126 0.69 -8.54 1.54
CA LEU A 126 0.68 -10.00 1.69
C LEU A 126 0.09 -10.41 3.05
N PHE A 127 0.45 -9.74 4.14
CA PHE A 127 -0.11 -10.03 5.45
C PHE A 127 -1.61 -9.69 5.54
N LEU A 128 -2.04 -8.56 4.95
CA LEU A 128 -3.47 -8.23 4.86
C LEU A 128 -4.25 -9.26 4.04
N MET A 129 -3.67 -9.73 2.93
CA MET A 129 -4.28 -10.77 2.11
C MET A 129 -4.53 -12.03 2.92
N VAL A 130 -3.53 -12.50 3.67
CA VAL A 130 -3.66 -13.66 4.57
C VAL A 130 -4.70 -13.39 5.68
N SER A 131 -4.73 -12.18 6.25
CA SER A 131 -5.75 -11.79 7.24
C SER A 131 -7.16 -11.92 6.68
N MET A 132 -7.40 -11.40 5.46
CA MET A 132 -8.71 -11.49 4.81
C MET A 132 -9.09 -12.93 4.42
N LEU A 133 -8.13 -13.80 4.12
CA LEU A 133 -8.41 -15.24 3.95
C LEU A 133 -8.94 -15.85 5.26
N ASN A 134 -8.33 -15.53 6.40
CA ASN A 134 -8.79 -15.97 7.71
C ASN A 134 -10.20 -15.43 8.03
N VAL A 135 -10.51 -14.19 7.63
CA VAL A 135 -11.87 -13.61 7.76
C VAL A 135 -12.89 -14.41 6.97
N VAL A 136 -12.56 -14.77 5.71
CA VAL A 136 -13.44 -15.57 4.86
C VAL A 136 -13.66 -16.95 5.47
N GLU A 137 -12.63 -17.59 6.01
CA GLU A 137 -12.75 -18.86 6.74
C GLU A 137 -13.65 -18.75 7.97
N ILE A 138 -13.53 -17.67 8.73
CA ILE A 138 -14.36 -17.45 9.93
C ILE A 138 -15.85 -17.32 9.56
N LYS A 139 -16.17 -16.57 8.50
CA LYS A 139 -17.56 -16.34 8.07
C LYS A 139 -18.18 -17.52 7.32
N THR A 140 -17.42 -18.18 6.45
CA THR A 140 -17.96 -19.16 5.49
C THR A 140 -17.63 -20.61 5.84
N GLY A 141 -16.66 -20.84 6.74
CA GLY A 141 -16.16 -22.16 7.10
C GLY A 141 -14.78 -22.44 6.49
N MET A 142 -14.12 -23.48 6.98
CA MET A 142 -12.75 -23.84 6.57
C MET A 142 -12.65 -24.16 5.07
N LEU A 143 -11.57 -23.73 4.40
CA LEU A 143 -11.39 -23.95 2.94
C LEU A 143 -11.46 -25.42 2.51
N TYR A 144 -10.95 -26.33 3.34
CA TYR A 144 -10.92 -27.77 3.03
C TYR A 144 -12.32 -28.39 2.91
N CYS A 145 -13.35 -27.74 3.46
CA CYS A 145 -14.73 -28.20 3.35
C CYS A 145 -15.32 -27.94 1.95
N GLY A 146 -14.62 -27.21 1.09
CA GLY A 146 -14.91 -27.10 -0.33
C GLY A 146 -16.21 -26.36 -0.68
N ALA A 147 -16.73 -25.53 0.23
CA ALA A 147 -17.93 -24.76 -0.03
C ALA A 147 -17.71 -23.83 -1.25
N LYS A 148 -18.56 -23.96 -2.28
CA LYS A 148 -18.41 -23.20 -3.54
C LYS A 148 -18.30 -21.70 -3.30
N SER A 149 -19.10 -21.16 -2.38
CA SER A 149 -19.06 -19.73 -2.02
C SER A 149 -17.70 -19.30 -1.45
N THR A 150 -17.06 -20.14 -0.63
CA THR A 150 -15.74 -19.84 -0.03
C THR A 150 -14.65 -19.84 -1.09
N ILE A 151 -14.63 -20.86 -1.95
CA ILE A 151 -13.65 -20.99 -3.02
C ILE A 151 -13.72 -19.81 -3.97
N ILE A 152 -14.93 -19.42 -4.39
CA ILE A 152 -15.14 -18.28 -5.28
C ILE A 152 -14.60 -16.99 -4.64
N SER A 153 -14.99 -16.68 -3.40
CA SER A 153 -14.53 -15.48 -2.70
C SER A 153 -13.01 -15.42 -2.56
N VAL A 154 -12.38 -16.52 -2.15
CA VAL A 154 -10.92 -16.61 -2.01
C VAL A 154 -10.22 -16.44 -3.35
N THR A 155 -10.76 -17.05 -4.42
CA THR A 155 -10.18 -16.96 -5.76
C THR A 155 -10.18 -15.51 -6.26
N PHE A 156 -11.31 -14.80 -6.14
CA PHE A 156 -11.40 -13.39 -6.51
C PHE A 156 -10.43 -12.52 -5.70
N LEU A 157 -10.35 -12.75 -4.39
CA LEU A 157 -9.44 -12.02 -3.51
C LEU A 157 -7.98 -12.19 -3.95
N ILE A 158 -7.54 -13.44 -4.19
CA ILE A 158 -6.18 -13.74 -4.63
C ILE A 158 -5.87 -13.05 -5.96
N ILE A 159 -6.77 -13.16 -6.95
CA ILE A 159 -6.56 -12.60 -8.29
C ILE A 159 -6.44 -11.08 -8.22
N LEU A 160 -7.39 -10.41 -7.55
CA LEU A 160 -7.40 -8.96 -7.47
C LEU A 160 -6.17 -8.42 -6.73
N VAL A 161 -5.87 -8.95 -5.54
CA VAL A 161 -4.72 -8.49 -4.76
C VAL A 161 -3.40 -8.75 -5.49
N SER A 162 -3.23 -9.93 -6.10
CA SER A 162 -2.01 -10.27 -6.83
C SER A 162 -1.82 -9.38 -8.07
N SER A 163 -2.90 -9.11 -8.81
CA SER A 163 -2.85 -8.21 -9.98
C SER A 163 -2.45 -6.78 -9.59
N GLY A 164 -3.02 -6.25 -8.50
CA GLY A 164 -2.67 -4.93 -7.98
C GLY A 164 -1.22 -4.87 -7.50
N LEU A 165 -0.75 -5.91 -6.80
CA LEU A 165 0.64 -6.01 -6.35
C LEU A 165 1.61 -6.06 -7.53
N LEU A 166 1.26 -6.76 -8.60
CA LEU A 166 2.08 -6.85 -9.81
C LEU A 166 2.24 -5.48 -10.49
N VAL A 167 1.14 -4.73 -10.61
CA VAL A 167 1.15 -3.35 -11.14
C VAL A 167 1.99 -2.44 -10.24
N TYR A 168 1.81 -2.54 -8.92
CA TYR A 168 2.59 -1.76 -7.95
C TYR A 168 4.09 -2.03 -8.04
N ILE A 169 4.49 -3.30 -8.04
CA ILE A 169 5.90 -3.71 -8.17
C ILE A 169 6.46 -3.21 -9.50
N SER A 170 5.70 -3.33 -10.60
CA SER A 170 6.13 -2.85 -11.93
C SER A 170 6.36 -1.33 -11.93
N ALA A 171 5.45 -0.56 -11.32
CA ALA A 171 5.58 0.89 -11.19
C ALA A 171 6.75 1.29 -10.29
N ALA A 172 6.91 0.64 -9.13
CA ALA A 172 8.02 0.88 -8.21
C ALA A 172 9.38 0.57 -8.88
N TRP A 173 9.44 -0.52 -9.63
CA TRP A 173 10.62 -0.91 -10.40
C TRP A 173 10.93 0.07 -11.52
N TYR A 174 9.92 0.50 -12.28
CA TYR A 174 10.07 1.52 -13.33
C TYR A 174 10.59 2.84 -12.74
N ALA A 175 9.99 3.31 -11.65
CA ALA A 175 10.43 4.50 -10.94
C ALA A 175 11.88 4.36 -10.44
N PHE A 176 12.25 3.19 -9.91
CA PHE A 176 13.62 2.91 -9.45
C PHE A 176 14.63 2.95 -10.60
N ILE A 177 14.31 2.44 -11.78
CA ILE A 177 15.19 2.51 -12.95
C ILE A 177 15.29 3.94 -13.47
N HIS A 178 14.16 4.63 -13.66
CA HIS A 178 14.13 5.96 -14.24
C HIS A 178 14.74 7.02 -13.30
N ALA A 179 14.65 6.81 -11.98
CA ALA A 179 15.38 7.60 -10.99
C ALA A 179 16.91 7.45 -11.10
N ASN A 180 17.42 6.38 -11.74
CA ASN A 180 18.87 6.22 -11.97
C ASN A 180 19.38 7.00 -13.19
N VAL A 181 18.48 7.45 -14.07
CA VAL A 181 18.87 8.03 -15.37
C VAL A 181 18.98 9.55 -15.32
N HIS A 182 18.34 10.24 -14.36
CA HIS A 182 18.43 11.70 -14.23
C HIS A 182 19.07 12.16 -12.90
N PRO A 183 20.41 12.23 -12.84
CA PRO A 183 21.07 13.19 -11.96
C PRO A 183 21.46 14.49 -12.68
N HIS A 184 21.34 14.62 -14.02
CA HIS A 184 22.05 15.73 -14.70
C HIS A 184 21.46 16.39 -15.95
N GLU A 185 20.27 16.02 -16.45
CA GLU A 185 19.76 16.59 -17.72
C GLU A 185 18.52 17.48 -17.54
N ASN A 186 18.63 18.55 -16.74
CA ASN A 186 17.76 19.74 -16.88
C ASN A 186 18.26 20.93 -16.04
N ARG A 187 19.50 21.37 -16.29
CA ARG A 187 19.95 22.72 -15.90
C ARG A 187 20.62 23.43 -17.08
N THR A 188 19.92 23.47 -18.21
CA THR A 188 20.16 24.44 -19.30
C THR A 188 18.87 24.69 -20.07
N ALA A 189 18.00 25.52 -19.52
CA ALA A 189 17.11 26.41 -20.25
C ALA A 189 16.63 27.50 -19.30
#